data_AF-A0A485CMH8-F1
#
_entry.id   AF-A0A485CMH8-F1
#
_cell.length_a   1.000
_cell.length_b   1.000
_cell.length_c   1.000
_cell.angle_alpha   90.00
_cell.angle_beta   90.00
_cell.angle_gamma   90.00
#
_symmetry.space_group_name_H-M   'P 1'
#
loop_
_entity.id
_entity.type
_entity.pdbx_description
1 polymer ?
#
loop_
_entity_poly.entity_id
_entity_poly.type
_entity_poly.pdbx_seq_one_letter_code
_entity_poly.pdbx_strand_id
1 'polypeptide(L)'
;MKKGLKADLKQALLSGISFAVPLIVAGGTVLAVAVLIAHIFGLQEVYSLEKSWLWMYRQLGGGMLGTLMVPVLSAYTAYSLADKPALAPGFAAGLAANLIGSGFLGGVAGGLIAGYLMRWVKNHLRLSSKFNGFLTFYLYPVIGTLVAGSLMLFVIGEPVAWVNNSLTAWLNGLSGANALLLGAILGFMCSFDLGGPVNKAAYAFCLGAMANGVYGPYAIFASVKMVSAFTVTASTSLAPPVIQAV
;
A
#
# COMPACT_ATOMS: atom_id res chain seq x y z
N MET A 1 -6.41 7.27 -27.15
CA MET A 1 -7.70 6.98 -26.51
C MET A 1 -7.71 7.53 -25.09
N LYS A 2 -8.57 8.50 -24.76
CA LYS A 2 -8.83 8.88 -23.37
C LYS A 2 -9.50 7.69 -22.69
N LYS A 3 -8.80 6.98 -21.82
CA LYS A 3 -9.41 5.97 -20.94
C LYS A 3 -10.51 6.68 -20.13
N GLY A 4 -11.65 6.01 -19.94
CA GLY A 4 -12.73 6.56 -19.12
C GLY A 4 -12.27 6.77 -17.68
N LEU A 5 -12.83 7.75 -16.96
CA LEU A 5 -12.45 8.11 -15.59
C LEU A 5 -12.36 6.89 -14.66
N LYS A 6 -13.32 5.96 -14.77
CA LYS A 6 -13.34 4.70 -14.00
C LYS A 6 -12.12 3.81 -14.28
N ALA A 7 -11.68 3.74 -15.54
CA ALA A 7 -10.51 2.96 -15.93
C ALA A 7 -9.20 3.60 -15.44
N ASP A 8 -9.10 4.93 -15.51
CA ASP A 8 -7.96 5.68 -14.98
C ASP A 8 -7.84 5.51 -13.45
N LEU A 9 -8.95 5.67 -12.71
CA LEU A 9 -8.97 5.47 -11.25
C LEU A 9 -8.57 4.04 -10.87
N LYS A 10 -9.18 3.04 -11.52
CA LYS A 10 -8.85 1.64 -11.27
C LYS A 10 -7.38 1.35 -11.55
N GLN A 11 -6.86 1.83 -12.68
CA GLN A 11 -5.45 1.65 -13.03
C GLN A 11 -4.55 2.33 -12.00
N ALA A 12 -4.86 3.56 -11.60
CA ALA A 12 -4.04 4.31 -10.67
C ALA A 12 -3.92 3.63 -9.30
N LEU A 13 -5.06 3.17 -8.77
CA LEU A 13 -5.09 2.41 -7.53
C LEU A 13 -4.31 1.10 -7.63
N LEU A 14 -4.53 0.33 -8.71
CA LEU A 14 -3.84 -0.93 -8.92
C LEU A 14 -2.33 -0.72 -9.08
N SER A 15 -1.89 0.34 -9.76
CA SER A 15 -0.48 0.70 -9.86
C SER A 15 0.11 1.01 -8.49
N GLY A 16 -0.51 1.89 -7.69
CA GLY A 16 -0.04 2.20 -6.34
C GLY A 16 0.12 0.97 -5.47
N ILE A 17 -0.89 0.08 -5.47
CA ILE A 17 -0.86 -1.19 -4.73
C ILE A 17 0.27 -2.10 -5.25
N SER A 18 0.39 -2.28 -6.57
CA SER A 18 1.41 -3.14 -7.17
C SER A 18 2.84 -2.71 -6.84
N PHE A 19 3.12 -1.41 -6.82
CA PHE A 19 4.43 -0.89 -6.45
C PHE A 19 4.72 -0.94 -4.94
N ALA A 20 3.68 -0.99 -4.10
CA ALA A 20 3.85 -1.21 -2.66
C ALA A 20 4.23 -2.68 -2.34
N VAL A 21 3.81 -3.66 -3.16
CA VAL A 21 3.98 -5.10 -2.86
C VAL A 21 5.43 -5.49 -2.55
N PRO A 22 6.45 -5.17 -3.36
CA PRO A 22 7.81 -5.58 -3.06
C PRO A 22 8.33 -5.02 -1.75
N LEU A 23 7.93 -3.78 -1.42
CA LEU A 23 8.28 -3.12 -0.16
C LEU A 23 7.61 -3.77 1.04
N ILE A 24 6.36 -4.19 0.90
CA ILE A 24 5.62 -4.92 1.93
C ILE A 24 6.25 -6.28 2.21
N VAL A 25 6.56 -7.02 1.15
CA VAL A 25 7.17 -8.35 1.26
C VAL A 25 8.54 -8.23 1.95
N ALA A 26 9.39 -7.30 1.50
CA ALA A 26 10.69 -7.07 2.12
C ALA A 26 10.57 -6.63 3.59
N GLY A 27 9.77 -5.60 3.88
CA GLY A 27 9.60 -5.07 5.24
C GLY A 27 9.01 -6.09 6.21
N GLY A 28 7.96 -6.80 5.78
CA GLY A 28 7.32 -7.85 6.58
C GLY A 28 8.24 -9.04 6.83
N THR A 29 9.03 -9.45 5.85
CA THR A 29 9.95 -10.59 5.99
C THR A 29 11.10 -10.23 6.94
N VAL A 30 11.70 -9.05 6.78
CA VAL A 30 12.77 -8.57 7.68
C VAL A 30 12.26 -8.46 9.13
N LEU A 31 11.06 -7.89 9.32
CA LEU A 31 10.44 -7.81 10.63
C LEU A 31 10.16 -9.21 11.22
N ALA A 32 9.61 -10.12 10.44
CA ALA A 32 9.32 -11.48 10.87
C ALA A 32 10.58 -12.24 11.27
N VAL A 33 11.67 -12.13 10.48
CA VAL A 33 12.96 -12.75 10.80
C VAL A 33 13.53 -12.20 12.11
N ALA A 34 13.48 -10.87 12.32
CA ALA A 34 13.91 -10.27 13.57
C ALA A 34 13.11 -10.81 14.77
N VAL A 35 11.80 -10.95 14.63
CA VAL A 35 10.93 -11.55 15.66
C VAL A 35 11.30 -13.01 15.91
N LEU A 36 11.51 -13.82 14.86
CA LEU A 36 11.85 -15.24 14.99
C LEU A 36 13.19 -15.46 15.69
N ILE A 37 14.22 -14.69 15.31
CA ILE A 37 15.54 -14.74 15.97
C ILE A 37 15.40 -14.43 17.47
N ALA A 38 14.63 -13.41 17.81
CA ALA A 38 14.41 -13.03 19.20
C ALA A 38 13.80 -14.19 20.01
N HIS A 39 12.82 -14.90 19.43
CA HIS A 39 12.15 -16.03 20.08
C HIS A 39 13.01 -17.30 20.16
N ILE A 40 13.71 -17.67 19.08
CA ILE A 40 14.51 -18.91 19.03
C ILE A 40 15.70 -18.83 19.99
N PHE A 41 16.34 -17.67 20.09
CA PHE A 41 17.56 -17.48 20.87
C PHE A 41 17.34 -16.79 22.22
N GLY A 42 16.08 -16.48 22.58
CA GLY A 42 15.75 -15.79 23.83
C GLY A 42 16.27 -14.34 23.91
N LEU A 43 16.51 -13.68 22.77
CA LEU A 43 17.12 -12.35 22.68
C LEU A 43 16.11 -11.20 22.83
N GLN A 44 15.11 -11.34 23.70
CA GLN A 44 14.03 -10.35 23.80
C GLN A 44 14.50 -9.01 24.36
N GLU A 45 15.47 -9.04 25.28
CA GLU A 45 16.12 -7.82 25.76
C GLU A 45 16.77 -7.06 24.61
N VAL A 46 17.55 -7.75 23.77
CA VAL A 46 18.19 -7.17 22.59
C VAL A 46 17.15 -6.66 21.60
N TYR A 47 16.08 -7.42 21.32
CA TYR A 47 14.99 -6.99 20.41
C TYR A 47 14.30 -5.70 20.88
N SER A 48 14.21 -5.49 22.20
CA SER A 48 13.58 -4.33 22.81
C SER A 48 14.54 -3.14 23.02
N LEU A 49 15.83 -3.41 23.20
CA LEU A 49 16.86 -2.41 23.49
C LEU A 49 17.09 -1.49 22.29
N GLU A 50 16.81 -0.20 22.47
CA GLU A 50 17.03 0.80 21.42
C GLU A 50 18.47 0.78 20.91
N LYS A 51 18.63 0.94 19.60
CA LYS A 51 19.92 0.92 18.88
C LYS A 51 20.70 -0.40 18.95
N SER A 52 20.14 -1.46 19.52
CA SER A 52 20.70 -2.80 19.33
C SER A 52 20.57 -3.23 17.87
N TRP A 53 21.39 -4.18 17.43
CA TRP A 53 21.33 -4.69 16.06
C TRP A 53 19.96 -5.31 15.73
N LEU A 54 19.35 -6.04 16.68
CA LEU A 54 18.07 -6.73 16.46
C LEU A 54 16.90 -5.73 16.45
N TRP A 55 16.98 -4.70 17.29
CA TRP A 55 16.04 -3.57 17.26
C TRP A 55 16.15 -2.78 15.95
N MET A 56 17.35 -2.59 15.40
CA MET A 56 17.53 -1.91 14.11
C MET A 56 16.85 -2.66 12.96
N TYR A 57 16.93 -4.00 12.92
CA TYR A 57 16.21 -4.79 11.93
C TYR A 57 14.70 -4.73 12.12
N ARG A 58 14.22 -4.77 13.38
CA ARG A 58 12.81 -4.54 13.70
C ARG A 58 12.33 -3.18 13.18
N GLN A 59 13.09 -2.12 13.44
CA GLN A 59 12.75 -0.76 12.99
C GLN A 59 12.82 -0.62 11.47
N LEU A 60 13.78 -1.27 10.81
CA LEU A 60 13.86 -1.29 9.35
C LEU A 60 12.61 -1.93 8.75
N GLY A 61 12.26 -3.14 9.18
CA GLY A 61 11.08 -3.84 8.68
C GLY A 61 9.78 -3.11 9.03
N GLY A 62 9.64 -2.67 10.28
CA GLY A 62 8.49 -1.90 10.75
C GLY A 62 8.33 -0.55 10.04
N GLY A 63 9.43 0.17 9.81
CA GLY A 63 9.45 1.46 9.12
C GLY A 63 9.13 1.34 7.63
N MET A 64 9.54 0.25 6.97
CA MET A 64 9.10 -0.04 5.61
C MET A 64 7.57 -0.19 5.54
N LEU A 65 6.98 -0.91 6.48
CA LEU A 65 5.53 -1.14 6.51
C LEU A 65 4.71 0.08 6.96
N GLY A 66 5.10 0.73 8.06
CA GLY A 66 4.33 1.81 8.67
C GLY A 66 4.64 3.19 8.12
N THR A 67 5.90 3.47 7.76
CA THR A 67 6.33 4.81 7.36
C THR A 67 6.35 4.96 5.84
N LEU A 68 6.93 4.01 5.11
CA LEU A 68 7.16 4.15 3.68
C LEU A 68 6.01 3.66 2.80
N MET A 69 5.21 2.71 3.28
CA MET A 69 4.19 2.09 2.43
C MET A 69 3.15 3.09 1.91
N VAL A 70 2.61 3.97 2.76
CA VAL A 70 1.60 4.97 2.38
C VAL A 70 2.18 6.02 1.40
N PRO A 71 3.36 6.62 1.64
CA PRO A 71 4.04 7.48 0.66
C PRO A 71 4.31 6.80 -0.67
N VAL A 72 4.77 5.55 -0.67
CA VAL A 72 5.05 4.79 -1.91
C VAL A 72 3.77 4.53 -2.67
N LEU A 73 2.72 4.06 -2.01
CA LEU A 73 1.41 3.86 -2.63
C LEU A 73 0.89 5.15 -3.26
N SER A 74 0.96 6.27 -2.53
CA SER A 74 0.52 7.58 -3.01
C SER A 74 1.33 8.07 -4.20
N ALA A 75 2.66 7.98 -4.13
CA ALA A 75 3.58 8.39 -5.20
C ALA A 75 3.36 7.61 -6.49
N TYR A 76 3.20 6.28 -6.41
CA TYR A 76 3.00 5.45 -7.60
C TYR A 76 1.57 5.52 -8.14
N THR A 77 0.59 5.83 -7.29
CA THR A 77 -0.76 6.23 -7.74
C THR A 77 -0.68 7.53 -8.54
N ALA A 78 0.01 8.54 -8.05
CA ALA A 78 0.18 9.82 -8.74
C ALA A 78 0.99 9.67 -10.04
N TYR A 79 2.06 8.87 -10.01
CA TYR A 79 2.89 8.54 -11.17
C TYR A 79 2.08 7.92 -12.31
N SER A 80 1.15 7.02 -12.01
CA SER A 80 0.32 6.39 -13.05
C SER A 80 -0.56 7.38 -13.82
N LEU A 81 -0.83 8.57 -13.26
CA LEU A 81 -1.71 9.59 -13.83
C LEU A 81 -0.93 10.71 -14.55
N ALA A 82 0.29 11.02 -14.09
CA ALA A 82 1.05 12.19 -14.56
C ALA A 82 2.56 11.96 -14.69
N ASP A 83 3.03 10.71 -14.71
CA ASP A 83 4.43 10.28 -14.88
C ASP A 83 5.36 10.80 -13.77
N LYS A 84 6.68 10.81 -14.05
CA LYS A 84 7.75 11.18 -13.12
C LYS A 84 7.53 12.49 -12.34
N PRO A 85 7.01 13.59 -12.94
CA PRO A 85 6.77 14.84 -12.21
C PRO A 85 5.81 14.72 -11.02
N ALA A 86 4.97 13.69 -11.01
CA ALA A 86 3.98 13.47 -9.95
C ALA A 86 4.49 12.65 -8.77
N LEU A 87 5.71 12.10 -8.85
CA LEU A 87 6.29 11.32 -7.76
C LEU A 87 6.49 12.15 -6.49
N ALA A 88 7.16 13.30 -6.57
CA ALA A 88 7.41 14.13 -5.38
C ALA A 88 6.11 14.65 -4.75
N PRO A 89 5.14 15.19 -5.52
CA PRO A 89 3.82 15.55 -4.98
C PRO A 89 3.09 14.37 -4.34
N GLY A 90 3.15 13.18 -4.94
CA GLY A 90 2.52 11.99 -4.39
C GLY A 90 3.21 11.49 -3.11
N PHE A 91 4.54 11.52 -3.04
CA PHE A 91 5.27 11.23 -1.80
C PHE A 91 4.89 12.20 -0.68
N ALA A 92 4.83 13.49 -0.98
CA ALA A 92 4.44 14.50 -0.03
C ALA A 92 2.99 14.34 0.45
N ALA A 93 2.06 14.03 -0.46
CA ALA A 93 0.67 13.76 -0.11
C ALA A 93 0.52 12.51 0.77
N GLY A 94 1.29 11.46 0.52
CA GLY A 94 1.30 10.26 1.36
C GLY A 94 2.02 10.47 2.70
N LEU A 95 3.05 11.32 2.75
CA LEU A 95 3.66 11.73 4.01
C LEU A 95 2.68 12.57 4.84
N ALA A 96 1.97 13.51 4.21
CA ALA A 96 0.88 14.25 4.85
C ALA A 96 -0.20 13.31 5.37
N ALA A 97 -0.54 12.25 4.62
CA ALA A 97 -1.50 11.26 5.06
C ALA A 97 -1.08 10.56 6.37
N ASN A 98 0.21 10.23 6.50
CA ASN A 98 0.77 9.67 7.73
C ASN A 98 0.74 10.68 8.89
N LEU A 99 1.14 11.94 8.64
CA LEU A 99 1.18 12.98 9.67
C LEU A 99 -0.21 13.26 10.29
N ILE A 100 -1.27 13.15 9.50
CA ILE A 100 -2.65 13.39 9.95
C ILE A 100 -3.30 12.11 10.51
N GLY A 101 -2.68 10.94 10.34
CA GLY A 101 -3.27 9.66 10.73
C GLY A 101 -4.38 9.16 9.78
N SER A 102 -4.44 9.70 8.56
CA SER A 102 -5.37 9.24 7.51
C SER A 102 -4.95 7.94 6.83
N GLY A 103 -3.69 7.52 7.03
CA GLY A 103 -3.20 6.19 6.70
C GLY A 103 -3.43 5.79 5.24
N PHE A 104 -3.82 4.54 4.99
CA PHE A 104 -4.02 4.03 3.62
C PHE A 104 -5.03 4.85 2.81
N LEU A 105 -6.18 5.18 3.40
CA LEU A 105 -7.23 5.93 2.71
C LEU A 105 -6.73 7.32 2.32
N GLY A 106 -5.98 7.96 3.22
CA GLY A 106 -5.30 9.22 2.95
C GLY A 106 -4.25 9.10 1.85
N GLY A 107 -3.45 8.03 1.83
CA GLY A 107 -2.48 7.79 0.77
C GLY A 107 -3.12 7.58 -0.61
N VAL A 108 -4.24 6.86 -0.65
CA VAL A 108 -5.04 6.69 -1.87
C VAL A 108 -5.59 8.04 -2.35
N ALA A 109 -6.28 8.77 -1.47
CA ALA A 109 -6.87 10.05 -1.79
C ALA A 109 -5.78 11.05 -2.23
N GLY A 110 -4.71 11.17 -1.44
CA GLY A 110 -3.56 12.03 -1.68
C GLY A 110 -2.86 11.71 -3.00
N GLY A 111 -2.66 10.43 -3.33
CA GLY A 111 -2.07 10.00 -4.58
C GLY A 111 -2.92 10.35 -5.80
N LEU A 112 -4.25 10.22 -5.69
CA LEU A 112 -5.18 10.65 -6.74
C LEU A 112 -5.19 12.17 -6.90
N ILE A 113 -5.26 12.92 -5.80
CA ILE A 113 -5.22 14.39 -5.80
C ILE A 113 -3.92 14.88 -6.46
N ALA A 114 -2.78 14.37 -6.01
CA ALA A 114 -1.47 14.71 -6.57
C ALA A 114 -1.39 14.33 -8.06
N GLY A 115 -1.86 13.15 -8.45
CA GLY A 115 -1.84 12.71 -9.85
C GLY A 115 -2.70 13.57 -10.77
N TYR A 116 -3.94 13.87 -10.39
CA TYR A 116 -4.83 14.73 -11.19
C TYR A 116 -4.35 16.18 -11.22
N LEU A 117 -3.88 16.71 -10.09
CA LEU A 117 -3.26 18.02 -10.01
C LEU A 117 -2.08 18.12 -10.99
N MET A 118 -1.16 17.16 -10.95
CA MET A 118 0.01 17.19 -11.83
C MET A 118 -0.33 16.97 -13.29
N ARG A 119 -1.36 16.18 -13.59
CA ARG A 119 -1.90 16.08 -14.95
C ARG A 119 -2.45 17.43 -15.43
N TRP A 120 -3.13 18.17 -14.56
CA TRP A 120 -3.65 19.51 -14.88
C TRP A 120 -2.51 20.51 -15.09
N VAL A 121 -1.52 20.53 -14.19
CA VAL A 121 -0.33 21.39 -14.26
C VAL A 121 0.44 21.16 -15.57
N LYS A 122 0.74 19.91 -15.93
CA LYS A 122 1.45 19.57 -17.19
C LYS A 122 0.71 20.00 -18.46
N ASN A 123 -0.62 20.09 -18.40
CA ASN A 123 -1.44 20.46 -19.54
C ASN A 123 -1.56 21.98 -19.72
N HIS A 124 -1.53 22.75 -18.62
CA HIS A 124 -1.73 24.21 -18.67
C HIS A 124 -0.43 25.01 -18.55
N LEU A 125 0.58 24.49 -17.83
CA LEU A 125 1.86 25.18 -17.62
C LEU A 125 2.93 24.62 -18.55
N ARG A 126 2.87 24.97 -19.84
CA ARG A 126 3.92 24.61 -20.82
C ARG A 126 4.72 25.85 -21.19
N LEU A 127 6.01 25.86 -20.85
CA LEU A 127 6.95 26.89 -21.31
C LEU A 127 7.71 26.42 -22.57
N SER A 128 8.44 27.35 -23.19
CA SER A 128 9.32 27.07 -24.33
C SER A 128 10.29 25.92 -24.04
N SER A 129 10.65 25.15 -25.08
CA SER A 129 11.49 23.94 -25.01
C SER A 129 12.78 24.10 -24.19
N LYS A 130 13.35 25.32 -24.15
CA LYS A 130 14.55 25.66 -23.39
C LYS A 130 14.41 25.47 -21.87
N PHE A 131 13.19 25.51 -21.32
CA PHE A 131 12.92 25.43 -19.88
C PHE A 131 12.37 24.06 -19.43
N ASN A 132 12.29 23.07 -20.32
CA ASN A 132 11.71 21.77 -19.98
C ASN A 132 12.42 21.07 -18.80
N GLY A 133 13.74 21.24 -18.68
CA GLY A 133 14.50 20.73 -17.54
C GLY A 133 14.07 21.37 -16.22
N PHE A 134 14.06 22.71 -16.16
CA PHE A 134 13.61 23.45 -14.97
C PHE A 134 12.16 23.11 -14.58
N LEU A 135 11.26 23.00 -15.55
CA LEU A 135 9.88 22.62 -15.30
C LEU A 135 9.77 21.23 -14.65
N THR A 136 10.43 20.24 -15.24
CA THR A 136 10.28 18.83 -14.85
C THR A 136 10.95 18.52 -13.52
N PHE A 137 12.10 19.12 -13.25
CA PHE A 137 12.91 18.82 -12.06
C PHE A 137 12.64 19.74 -10.87
N TYR A 138 12.16 20.96 -11.10
CA TYR A 138 11.93 21.92 -10.03
C TYR A 138 10.47 22.38 -9.95
N LEU A 139 9.97 23.07 -10.98
CA LEU A 139 8.70 23.80 -10.86
C LEU A 139 7.51 22.85 -10.60
N TYR A 140 7.40 21.79 -11.40
CA TYR A 140 6.33 20.82 -11.29
C TYR A 140 6.36 20.07 -9.94
N PRO A 141 7.50 19.48 -9.51
CA PRO A 141 7.59 18.88 -8.18
C PRO A 141 7.25 19.84 -7.03
N VAL A 142 7.75 21.07 -7.06
CA VAL A 142 7.59 22.03 -5.95
C VAL A 142 6.14 22.51 -5.84
N ILE A 143 5.54 23.00 -6.93
CA ILE A 143 4.14 23.45 -6.91
C ILE A 143 3.20 22.29 -6.60
N GLY A 144 3.44 21.13 -7.21
CA GLY A 144 2.63 19.95 -6.95
C GLY A 144 2.68 19.53 -5.48
N THR A 145 3.85 19.55 -4.88
CA THR A 145 4.05 19.21 -3.47
C THR A 145 3.36 20.20 -2.55
N LEU A 146 3.53 21.51 -2.79
CA LEU A 146 2.90 22.55 -1.99
C LEU A 146 1.38 22.44 -2.05
N VAL A 147 0.81 22.29 -3.24
CA VAL A 147 -0.65 22.27 -3.41
C VAL A 147 -1.25 20.94 -2.94
N ALA A 148 -0.72 19.79 -3.39
CA ALA A 148 -1.26 18.49 -2.98
C ALA A 148 -1.04 18.23 -1.48
N GLY A 149 0.13 18.59 -0.96
CA GLY A 149 0.43 18.52 0.46
C GLY A 149 -0.51 19.40 1.28
N SER A 150 -0.72 20.67 0.89
CA SER A 150 -1.63 21.58 1.60
C SER A 150 -3.08 21.09 1.56
N LEU A 151 -3.55 20.58 0.42
CA LEU A 151 -4.89 20.00 0.31
C LEU A 151 -5.07 18.81 1.25
N MET A 152 -4.06 17.95 1.37
CA MET A 152 -4.08 16.86 2.33
C MET A 152 -4.05 17.38 3.76
N LEU A 153 -3.12 18.28 4.10
CA LEU A 153 -2.92 18.79 5.46
C LEU A 153 -4.12 19.56 6.01
N PHE A 154 -4.82 20.35 5.18
CA PHE A 154 -5.80 21.33 5.67
C PHE A 154 -7.24 21.11 5.22
N VAL A 155 -7.49 20.28 4.20
CA VAL A 155 -8.84 20.16 3.61
C VAL A 155 -9.35 18.72 3.64
N ILE A 156 -8.56 17.77 3.15
CA ILE A 156 -9.03 16.41 2.86
C ILE A 156 -8.55 15.40 3.91
N GLY A 157 -7.35 15.59 4.47
CA GLY A 157 -6.73 14.61 5.35
C GLY A 157 -7.52 14.35 6.62
N GLU A 158 -8.08 15.38 7.26
CA GLU A 158 -8.82 15.24 8.52
C GLU A 158 -10.15 14.48 8.35
N PRO A 159 -11.02 14.79 7.37
CA PRO A 159 -12.20 13.95 7.08
C PRO A 159 -11.83 12.49 6.78
N VAL A 160 -10.75 12.26 6.02
CA VAL A 160 -10.30 10.91 5.67
C VAL A 160 -9.73 10.20 6.90
N ALA A 161 -9.02 10.89 7.79
CA ALA A 161 -8.53 10.35 9.06
C ALA A 161 -9.67 9.93 9.97
N TRP A 162 -10.75 10.71 10.05
CA TRP A 162 -11.93 10.32 10.81
C TRP A 162 -12.52 8.99 10.30
N VAL A 163 -12.67 8.83 8.98
CA VAL A 163 -13.13 7.57 8.38
C VAL A 163 -12.16 6.43 8.68
N ASN A 164 -10.86 6.68 8.53
CA ASN A 164 -9.81 5.69 8.73
C ASN A 164 -9.77 5.19 10.18
N ASN A 165 -9.83 6.11 11.15
CA ASN A 165 -9.83 5.79 12.58
C ASN A 165 -11.08 5.03 12.98
N SER A 166 -12.25 5.40 12.43
CA SER A 166 -13.51 4.67 12.64
C SER A 166 -13.43 3.23 12.13
N LEU A 167 -12.85 3.04 10.93
CA LEU A 167 -12.65 1.70 10.36
C LEU A 167 -11.66 0.88 11.18
N THR A 168 -10.54 1.47 11.59
CA THR A 168 -9.54 0.81 12.44
C THR A 168 -10.12 0.43 13.80
N ALA A 169 -10.92 1.31 14.42
CA ALA A 169 -11.59 1.01 15.68
C ALA A 169 -12.59 -0.15 15.53
N TRP A 170 -13.36 -0.16 14.44
CA TRP A 170 -14.26 -1.27 14.13
C TRP A 170 -13.50 -2.59 13.96
N LEU A 171 -12.40 -2.60 13.20
CA LEU A 171 -11.57 -3.78 12.98
C LEU A 171 -10.93 -4.31 14.27
N ASN A 172 -10.39 -3.42 15.10
CA ASN A 172 -9.80 -3.79 16.39
C ASN A 172 -10.85 -4.25 17.41
N GLY A 173 -12.11 -3.82 17.26
CA GLY A 173 -13.24 -4.28 18.07
C GLY A 173 -13.75 -5.67 17.71
N LEU A 174 -13.25 -6.29 16.63
CA LEU A 174 -13.64 -7.66 16.25
C LEU A 174 -12.96 -8.68 17.17
N SER A 175 -13.71 -9.26 18.10
CA SER A 175 -13.26 -10.36 18.96
C SER A 175 -14.17 -11.58 18.84
N GLY A 176 -13.65 -12.76 19.23
CA GLY A 176 -14.40 -14.01 19.21
C GLY A 176 -14.97 -14.38 17.84
N ALA A 177 -16.29 -14.54 17.77
CA ALA A 177 -17.00 -14.96 16.56
C ALA A 177 -16.85 -14.00 15.36
N ASN A 178 -16.68 -12.69 15.62
CA ASN A 178 -16.56 -11.70 14.56
C ASN A 178 -15.21 -11.78 13.81
N ALA A 179 -14.13 -12.13 14.52
CA ALA A 179 -12.83 -12.36 13.90
C ALA A 179 -12.86 -13.63 13.02
N LEU A 180 -13.59 -14.67 13.47
CA LEU A 180 -13.80 -15.88 12.68
C LEU A 180 -14.59 -15.61 11.40
N LEU A 181 -15.67 -14.81 11.50
CA LEU A 181 -16.46 -14.40 10.35
C LEU A 181 -15.63 -13.57 9.36
N LEU A 182 -14.87 -12.59 9.85
CA LEU A 182 -13.95 -11.81 9.00
C LEU A 182 -12.96 -12.73 8.29
N GLY A 183 -12.41 -13.71 9.01
CA GLY A 183 -11.48 -14.67 8.42
C GLY A 183 -12.12 -15.57 7.37
N ALA A 184 -13.36 -16.00 7.58
CA ALA A 184 -14.13 -16.76 6.60
C ALA A 184 -14.41 -15.94 5.34
N ILE A 185 -14.80 -14.67 5.48
CA ILE A 185 -15.04 -13.76 4.35
C ILE A 185 -13.75 -13.52 3.56
N LEU A 186 -12.67 -13.15 4.25
CA LEU A 186 -11.37 -12.93 3.59
C LEU A 186 -10.86 -14.20 2.92
N GLY A 187 -10.98 -15.34 3.57
CA GLY A 187 -10.59 -16.62 2.99
C GLY A 187 -11.40 -16.98 1.75
N PHE A 188 -12.72 -16.79 1.79
CA PHE A 188 -13.58 -16.96 0.62
C PHE A 188 -13.16 -16.03 -0.52
N MET A 189 -12.94 -14.74 -0.25
CA MET A 189 -12.50 -13.78 -1.27
C MET A 189 -11.14 -14.14 -1.88
N CYS A 190 -10.20 -14.65 -1.09
CA CYS A 190 -8.89 -15.12 -1.58
C CYS A 190 -9.02 -16.32 -2.51
N SER A 191 -9.88 -17.27 -2.17
CA SER A 191 -10.03 -18.53 -2.90
C SER A 191 -11.05 -18.47 -4.05
N PHE A 192 -11.94 -17.46 -4.08
CA PHE A 192 -13.05 -17.37 -5.03
C PHE A 192 -12.59 -17.36 -6.50
N ASP A 193 -11.56 -16.59 -6.82
CA ASP A 193 -11.06 -16.43 -8.18
C ASP A 193 -9.56 -16.72 -8.35
N LEU A 194 -8.97 -17.40 -7.35
CA LEU A 194 -7.58 -17.87 -7.32
C LEU A 194 -6.54 -16.84 -7.81
N GLY A 195 -6.76 -15.55 -7.58
CA GLY A 195 -5.86 -14.48 -8.01
C GLY A 195 -6.47 -13.41 -8.91
N GLY A 196 -7.74 -13.53 -9.25
CA GLY A 196 -8.51 -12.58 -10.05
C GLY A 196 -8.88 -11.26 -9.33
N PRO A 197 -9.90 -10.53 -9.82
CA PRO A 197 -10.33 -9.23 -9.26
C PRO A 197 -10.77 -9.25 -7.79
N VAL A 198 -11.45 -10.30 -7.33
CA VAL A 198 -11.95 -10.47 -5.95
C VAL A 198 -10.77 -10.64 -4.99
N ASN A 199 -9.79 -11.50 -5.33
CA ASN A 199 -8.58 -11.64 -4.55
C ASN A 199 -7.77 -10.32 -4.48
N LYS A 200 -7.72 -9.54 -5.58
CA LYS A 200 -7.06 -8.21 -5.56
C LYS A 200 -7.79 -7.20 -4.68
N ALA A 201 -9.11 -7.27 -4.60
CA ALA A 201 -9.90 -6.42 -3.70
C ALA A 201 -9.64 -6.79 -2.23
N ALA A 202 -9.64 -8.09 -1.90
CA ALA A 202 -9.28 -8.56 -0.56
C ALA A 202 -7.85 -8.14 -0.18
N TYR A 203 -6.92 -8.25 -1.12
CA TYR A 203 -5.54 -7.81 -0.92
C TYR A 203 -5.45 -6.30 -0.64
N ALA A 204 -6.14 -5.47 -1.42
CA ALA A 204 -6.18 -4.03 -1.21
C ALA A 204 -6.73 -3.66 0.18
N PHE A 205 -7.80 -4.33 0.62
CA PHE A 205 -8.35 -4.16 1.97
C PHE A 205 -7.33 -4.54 3.05
N CYS A 206 -6.68 -5.69 2.93
CA CYS A 206 -5.70 -6.16 3.91
C CYS A 206 -4.47 -5.25 3.99
N LEU A 207 -4.00 -4.73 2.86
CA LEU A 207 -2.94 -3.72 2.83
C LEU A 207 -3.39 -2.42 3.49
N GLY A 208 -4.64 -2.03 3.28
CA GLY A 208 -5.20 -0.86 3.94
C GLY A 208 -5.22 -1.00 5.45
N ALA A 209 -5.70 -2.13 5.96
CA ALA A 209 -5.66 -2.45 7.38
C ALA A 209 -4.22 -2.45 7.93
N MET A 210 -3.29 -3.07 7.22
CA MET A 210 -1.89 -3.14 7.62
C MET A 210 -1.21 -1.77 7.67
N ALA A 211 -1.54 -0.86 6.75
CA ALA A 211 -1.03 0.52 6.74
C ALA A 211 -1.40 1.29 8.00
N ASN A 212 -2.52 0.91 8.61
CA ASN A 212 -3.04 1.49 9.83
C ASN A 212 -2.58 0.72 11.08
N GLY A 213 -1.61 -0.19 10.95
CA GLY A 213 -1.11 -1.01 12.05
C GLY A 213 -2.01 -2.19 12.43
N VAL A 214 -3.06 -2.48 11.65
CA VAL A 214 -3.96 -3.63 11.87
C VAL A 214 -3.47 -4.80 11.02
N TYR A 215 -2.61 -5.64 11.61
CA TYR A 215 -1.97 -6.76 10.90
C TYR A 215 -2.86 -8.00 10.75
N GLY A 216 -3.92 -8.14 11.56
CA GLY A 216 -4.79 -9.32 11.59
C GLY A 216 -5.37 -9.73 10.22
N PRO A 217 -6.04 -8.82 9.48
CA PRO A 217 -6.56 -9.10 8.15
C PRO A 217 -5.48 -9.59 7.17
N TYR A 218 -4.29 -8.98 7.18
CA TYR A 218 -3.18 -9.40 6.33
C TYR A 218 -2.62 -10.76 6.72
N ALA A 219 -2.54 -11.07 8.02
CA ALA A 219 -2.12 -12.39 8.49
C ALA A 219 -3.07 -13.49 8.00
N ILE A 220 -4.38 -13.26 8.07
CA ILE A 220 -5.39 -14.19 7.55
C ILE A 220 -5.26 -14.34 6.02
N PHE A 221 -5.15 -13.23 5.30
CA PHE A 221 -4.97 -13.24 3.86
C PHE A 221 -3.72 -14.03 3.47
N ALA A 222 -2.59 -13.80 4.16
CA ALA A 222 -1.33 -14.48 3.89
C ALA A 222 -1.41 -15.99 4.17
N SER A 223 -2.11 -16.41 5.22
CA SER A 223 -2.29 -17.83 5.53
C SER A 223 -3.18 -18.53 4.50
N VAL A 224 -4.29 -17.91 4.07
CA VAL A 224 -5.24 -18.54 3.14
C VAL A 224 -4.71 -18.52 1.70
N LYS A 225 -3.96 -17.49 1.29
CA LYS A 225 -3.44 -17.40 -0.08
C LYS A 225 -2.53 -18.58 -0.46
N MET A 226 -1.96 -19.29 0.50
CA MET A 226 -1.17 -20.50 0.25
C MET A 226 -2.00 -21.64 -0.37
N VAL A 227 -3.33 -21.61 -0.23
CA VAL A 227 -4.24 -22.61 -0.82
C VAL A 227 -4.03 -22.74 -2.32
N SER A 228 -3.91 -21.64 -3.08
CA SER A 228 -3.75 -21.73 -4.54
C SER A 228 -2.45 -22.42 -4.95
N ALA A 229 -1.34 -22.13 -4.26
CA ALA A 229 -0.06 -22.80 -4.49
C ALA A 229 -0.15 -24.30 -4.21
N PHE A 230 -0.71 -24.69 -3.05
CA PHE A 230 -0.90 -26.10 -2.71
C PHE A 230 -1.89 -26.81 -3.63
N THR A 231 -2.97 -26.16 -4.06
CA THR A 231 -3.93 -26.72 -5.03
C THR A 231 -3.26 -26.99 -6.36
N VAL A 232 -2.45 -26.06 -6.88
CA VAL A 232 -1.69 -26.29 -8.12
C VAL A 232 -0.70 -27.45 -7.95
N THR A 233 0.08 -27.47 -6.87
CA THR A 233 1.03 -28.56 -6.61
C THR A 233 0.33 -29.93 -6.49
N ALA A 234 -0.77 -30.00 -5.74
CA ALA A 234 -1.55 -31.22 -5.59
C ALA A 234 -2.19 -31.67 -6.91
N SER A 235 -2.76 -30.74 -7.68
CA SER A 235 -3.33 -31.03 -9.00
C SER A 235 -2.28 -31.58 -9.96
N THR A 236 -1.09 -30.98 -10.01
CA THR A 236 0.02 -31.45 -10.85
C THR A 236 0.54 -32.81 -10.39
N SER A 237 0.58 -33.06 -9.08
CA SER A 237 1.01 -34.36 -8.54
C SER A 237 0.02 -35.49 -8.80
N LEU A 238 -1.29 -35.19 -8.84
CA LEU A 238 -2.36 -36.17 -9.03
C LEU A 238 -2.68 -36.42 -10.51
N ALA A 239 -2.49 -35.42 -11.38
CA ALA A 239 -2.73 -35.53 -12.82
C ALA A 239 -1.62 -34.81 -13.64
N PRO A 240 -0.40 -35.39 -13.74
CA PRO A 240 0.74 -34.79 -14.42
C PRO A 240 0.54 -34.41 -15.91
N PRO A 241 -0.18 -35.18 -16.76
CA PRO A 241 -0.18 -34.93 -18.20
C PRO A 241 -1.05 -33.76 -18.66
N VAL A 242 -1.88 -33.17 -17.78
CA VAL A 242 -2.85 -32.12 -18.18
C VAL A 242 -2.18 -30.75 -18.41
N ILE A 243 -0.99 -30.51 -17.84
CA ILE A 243 -0.32 -29.19 -17.88
C ILE A 243 0.81 -29.13 -18.92
N GLN A 244 1.26 -30.26 -19.49
CA GLN A 244 2.28 -30.25 -20.56
C GLN A 244 1.79 -29.66 -21.90
N ALA A 245 0.52 -29.27 -22.01
CA ALA A 245 -0.10 -28.74 -23.22
C ALA A 245 -0.35 -27.21 -23.21
N VAL A 246 0.19 -26.47 -22.24
CA VAL A 246 0.10 -24.99 -22.16
C VAL A 246 1.47 -24.34 -22.29
#